data_AF-A0A376DZ07-F1
#
_entry.id   AF-A0A376DZ07-F1
#
_cell.length_a   1.000
_cell.length_b   1.000
_cell.length_c   1.000
_cell.angle_alpha   90.00
_cell.angle_beta   90.00
_cell.angle_gamma   90.00
#
_symmetry.space_group_name_H-M   'P 1'
#
loop_
_entity.id
_entity.type
_entity.pdbx_description
1 polymer ?
#
loop_
_entity_poly.entity_id
_entity_poly.type
_entity_poly.pdbx_seq_one_letter_code
_entity_poly.pdbx_strand_id
1 'polypeptide(L)'
;MKNRIFRVFAMGIIFIAFTTFVFAQNTENKANKTTDIEPVRMAKEQVPDIVIENFFKDHSSVKYELWKGYPKEDFINVWYDYNPYLNSSAASGYFVVEFWEDGEHQEAMYSNEGKKIAVHKKLSSQLPKPILEAISRGL
;
A
#
# COMPACT_ATOMS: atom_id res chain seq x y z
N MET A 1 37.79 13.92 -45.84
CA MET A 1 36.89 12.81 -45.45
C MET A 1 36.73 12.63 -43.94
N LYS A 2 37.79 12.83 -43.11
CA LYS A 2 37.74 12.68 -41.63
C LYS A 2 36.64 13.50 -40.92
N ASN A 3 36.40 14.75 -41.31
CA ASN A 3 35.38 15.60 -40.66
C ASN A 3 33.93 15.23 -41.00
N ARG A 4 33.69 14.49 -42.09
CA ARG A 4 32.33 14.04 -42.45
C ARG A 4 31.92 12.83 -41.60
N ILE A 5 32.85 11.93 -41.32
CA ILE A 5 32.63 10.75 -40.46
C ILE A 5 32.32 11.19 -39.03
N PHE A 6 33.05 12.20 -38.52
CA PHE A 6 32.82 12.73 -37.17
C PHE A 6 31.43 13.37 -37.00
N ARG A 7 30.93 14.06 -38.03
CA ARG A 7 29.59 14.67 -38.03
C ARG A 7 28.47 13.61 -38.06
N VAL A 8 28.66 12.54 -38.83
CA VAL A 8 27.70 11.42 -38.87
C VAL A 8 27.68 10.66 -37.55
N PHE A 9 28.84 10.44 -36.92
CA PHE A 9 28.92 9.85 -35.58
C PHE A 9 28.24 10.71 -34.52
N ALA A 10 28.46 12.03 -34.54
CA ALA A 10 27.81 12.95 -33.60
C ALA A 10 26.28 12.97 -33.78
N MET A 11 25.78 12.93 -35.02
CA MET A 11 24.34 12.82 -35.30
C MET A 11 23.74 11.50 -34.79
N GLY A 12 24.47 10.39 -34.90
CA GLY A 12 24.03 9.09 -34.37
C GLY A 12 23.92 9.08 -32.84
N ILE A 13 24.87 9.69 -32.13
CA ILE A 13 24.85 9.77 -30.66
C ILE A 13 23.69 10.64 -30.18
N ILE A 14 23.41 11.75 -30.85
CA ILE A 14 22.27 12.62 -30.52
C ILE A 14 20.93 11.87 -30.73
N PHE A 15 20.82 11.08 -31.80
CA PHE A 15 19.61 10.28 -32.07
C PHE A 15 19.36 9.22 -30.99
N ILE A 16 20.42 8.51 -30.55
CA ILE A 16 20.32 7.53 -29.46
C ILE A 16 19.87 8.22 -28.16
N ALA A 17 20.45 9.37 -27.82
CA ALA A 17 20.07 10.13 -26.62
C ALA A 17 18.59 10.54 -26.62
N PHE A 18 18.05 10.98 -27.77
CA PHE A 18 16.63 11.34 -27.88
C PHE A 18 15.70 10.11 -27.75
N THR A 19 16.09 8.93 -28.25
CA THR A 19 15.27 7.72 -28.11
C THR A 19 15.23 7.17 -26.68
N THR A 20 16.29 7.35 -25.88
CA THR A 20 16.31 6.87 -24.50
C THR A 20 15.48 7.70 -23.53
N PHE A 21 15.23 8.99 -23.83
CA PHE A 21 14.38 9.85 -22.99
C PHE A 21 12.90 9.44 -23.03
N VAL A 22 12.42 8.91 -24.17
CA VAL A 22 11.02 8.50 -24.34
C VAL A 22 10.69 7.23 -23.54
N PHE A 23 11.63 6.30 -23.43
CA PHE A 23 11.44 5.08 -22.64
C PHE A 23 11.51 5.31 -21.12
N ALA A 24 12.17 6.37 -20.66
CA ALA A 24 12.24 6.70 -19.23
C ALA A 24 10.98 7.44 -18.73
N GLN A 25 10.28 8.20 -19.58
CA GLN A 25 9.13 9.01 -19.17
C GLN A 25 7.78 8.27 -19.22
N ASN A 26 7.69 7.13 -19.91
CA ASN A 26 6.47 6.31 -20.00
C ASN A 26 6.52 5.04 -19.14
N THR A 27 7.29 5.04 -18.05
CA THR A 27 6.89 4.20 -16.92
C THR A 27 5.76 4.94 -16.22
N GLU A 28 4.60 5.00 -16.88
CA GLU A 28 3.35 5.29 -16.18
C GLU A 28 3.35 4.36 -14.96
N ASN A 29 3.27 4.95 -13.77
CA ASN A 29 2.99 4.23 -12.55
C ASN A 29 1.78 3.35 -12.84
N LYS A 30 1.99 2.06 -13.05
CA LYS A 30 0.92 1.05 -13.17
C LYS A 30 0.19 0.84 -11.84
N ALA A 31 0.16 1.85 -10.97
CA ALA A 31 -0.65 1.89 -9.77
C ALA A 31 -2.14 2.12 -10.09
N ASN A 32 -2.50 2.47 -11.34
CA ASN A 32 -3.89 2.69 -11.75
C ASN A 32 -4.58 1.47 -12.37
N LYS A 33 -4.11 0.24 -12.09
CA LYS A 33 -4.95 -0.96 -12.28
C LYS A 33 -5.68 -1.24 -10.97
N THR A 34 -6.86 -0.63 -10.83
CA THR A 34 -7.90 -0.94 -9.85
C THR A 34 -7.99 -2.45 -9.69
N THR A 35 -7.50 -2.96 -8.57
CA THR A 35 -7.59 -4.37 -8.21
C THR A 35 -8.68 -4.43 -7.14
N ASP A 36 -9.87 -4.87 -7.52
CA ASP A 36 -11.15 -4.78 -6.78
C ASP A 36 -11.23 -5.67 -5.51
N ILE A 37 -10.17 -5.74 -4.71
CA ILE A 37 -10.08 -6.72 -3.61
C ILE A 37 -9.89 -5.98 -2.28
N GLU A 38 -10.97 -5.92 -1.52
CA GLU A 38 -11.02 -5.39 -0.16
C GLU A 38 -11.02 -6.50 0.90
N PRO A 39 -10.62 -6.18 2.14
CA PRO A 39 -10.71 -7.11 3.25
C PRO A 39 -12.18 -7.30 3.66
N VAL A 40 -12.63 -8.55 3.70
CA VAL A 40 -14.02 -8.91 4.04
C VAL A 40 -14.12 -9.15 5.53
N ARG A 41 -15.22 -8.69 6.15
CA ARG A 41 -15.50 -8.93 7.56
C ARG A 41 -15.52 -10.43 7.85
N MET A 42 -14.86 -10.81 8.94
CA MET A 42 -14.78 -12.20 9.37
C MET A 42 -15.00 -12.33 10.88
N ALA A 43 -15.31 -13.56 11.30
CA ALA A 43 -15.40 -13.89 12.71
C ALA A 43 -13.98 -13.98 13.30
N LYS A 44 -13.80 -13.59 14.56
CA LYS A 44 -12.47 -13.60 15.20
C LYS A 44 -11.89 -15.01 15.27
N GLU A 45 -12.75 -16.01 15.37
CA GLU A 45 -12.42 -17.44 15.40
C GLU A 45 -11.81 -17.94 14.08
N GLN A 46 -11.94 -17.17 13.00
CA GLN A 46 -11.34 -17.48 11.70
C GLN A 46 -9.95 -16.82 11.54
N VAL A 47 -9.53 -15.99 12.49
CA VAL A 47 -8.22 -15.34 12.50
C VAL A 47 -7.22 -16.27 13.19
N PRO A 48 -6.02 -16.50 12.63
CA PRO A 48 -5.00 -17.31 13.28
C PRO A 48 -4.63 -16.79 14.67
N ASP A 49 -4.48 -17.67 15.64
CA ASP A 49 -4.18 -17.29 17.03
C ASP A 49 -2.92 -16.41 17.14
N ILE A 50 -1.89 -16.71 16.35
CA ILE A 50 -0.64 -15.92 16.32
C ILE A 50 -0.86 -14.45 15.92
N VAL A 51 -1.85 -14.17 15.07
CA VAL A 51 -2.23 -12.81 14.68
C VAL A 51 -2.93 -12.11 15.84
N ILE A 52 -3.86 -12.81 16.50
CA ILE A 52 -4.61 -12.29 17.64
C ILE A 52 -3.66 -11.97 18.80
N GLU A 53 -2.74 -12.89 19.12
CA GLU A 53 -1.75 -12.74 20.18
C GLU A 53 -0.83 -11.53 19.92
N ASN A 54 -0.29 -11.42 18.70
CA ASN A 54 0.59 -10.30 18.36
C ASN A 54 -0.15 -8.96 18.34
N PHE A 55 -1.41 -8.94 17.91
CA PHE A 55 -2.24 -7.75 17.99
C PHE A 55 -2.42 -7.27 19.44
N PHE A 56 -2.80 -8.14 20.37
CA PHE A 56 -2.97 -7.75 21.78
C PHE A 56 -1.67 -7.43 22.50
N LYS A 57 -0.55 -8.01 22.05
CA LYS A 57 0.78 -7.63 22.53
C LYS A 57 1.12 -6.19 22.16
N ASP A 58 0.76 -5.77 20.95
CA ASP A 58 1.00 -4.41 20.45
C ASP A 58 -0.03 -3.40 20.97
N HIS A 59 -1.25 -3.85 21.25
CA HIS A 59 -2.38 -3.02 21.63
C HIS A 59 -3.17 -3.64 22.80
N SER A 60 -2.67 -3.45 24.03
CA SER A 60 -3.24 -4.09 25.23
C SER A 60 -4.50 -3.43 25.78
N SER A 61 -4.82 -2.20 25.38
CA SER A 61 -5.91 -1.38 25.92
C SER A 61 -7.07 -1.17 24.93
N VAL A 62 -7.13 -1.97 23.87
CA VAL A 62 -8.10 -1.82 22.78
C VAL A 62 -9.53 -2.06 23.23
N LYS A 63 -10.45 -1.42 22.49
CA LYS A 63 -11.89 -1.64 22.57
C LYS A 63 -12.47 -1.80 21.17
N TYR A 64 -13.58 -2.52 21.07
CA TYR A 64 -14.38 -2.66 19.84
C TYR A 64 -13.56 -3.11 18.63
N GLU A 65 -13.04 -4.34 18.70
CA GLU A 65 -12.34 -4.97 17.59
C GLU A 65 -13.31 -5.41 16.49
N LEU A 66 -12.98 -5.06 15.25
CA LEU A 66 -13.64 -5.60 14.07
C LEU A 66 -12.60 -6.21 13.13
N TRP A 67 -12.67 -7.53 12.98
CA TRP A 67 -11.74 -8.30 12.17
C TRP A 67 -12.21 -8.42 10.73
N LYS A 68 -11.27 -8.21 9.80
CA LYS A 68 -11.44 -8.37 8.37
C LYS A 68 -10.23 -9.12 7.81
N GLY A 69 -10.38 -9.76 6.65
CA GLY A 69 -9.25 -10.39 5.99
C GLY A 69 -9.41 -10.50 4.48
N TYR A 70 -8.28 -10.59 3.79
CA TYR A 70 -8.24 -10.58 2.33
C TYR A 70 -8.51 -11.97 1.75
N PRO A 71 -9.43 -12.11 0.79
CA PRO A 71 -9.84 -13.42 0.27
C PRO A 71 -8.79 -14.14 -0.59
N LYS A 72 -7.59 -13.58 -0.83
CA LYS A 72 -6.52 -14.17 -1.68
C LYS A 72 -5.09 -13.84 -1.18
N GLU A 73 -4.13 -14.71 -1.50
CA GLU A 73 -2.74 -14.71 -0.96
C GLU A 73 -1.79 -13.67 -1.59
N ASP A 74 -2.09 -13.12 -2.77
CA ASP A 74 -1.14 -12.29 -3.56
C ASP A 74 -1.25 -10.77 -3.34
N PHE A 75 -1.43 -10.30 -2.10
CA PHE A 75 -1.79 -8.89 -1.81
C PHE A 75 -0.76 -8.12 -0.97
N ILE A 76 0.35 -7.71 -1.59
CA ILE A 76 1.33 -6.80 -0.94
C ILE A 76 1.03 -5.31 -1.18
N ASN A 77 0.20 -4.95 -2.17
CA ASN A 77 0.18 -3.58 -2.72
C ASN A 77 -1.19 -2.88 -2.90
N VAL A 78 -2.29 -3.33 -2.28
CA VAL A 78 -3.61 -2.71 -2.55
C VAL A 78 -4.34 -2.38 -1.26
N TRP A 79 -4.47 -1.08 -1.00
CA TRP A 79 -5.06 -0.51 0.22
C TRP A 79 -6.39 0.22 -0.01
N TYR A 80 -6.80 0.44 -1.26
CA TYR A 80 -8.06 1.14 -1.58
C TYR A 80 -8.58 0.62 -2.92
N ASP A 81 -9.76 0.00 -2.94
CA ASP A 81 -10.81 0.11 -3.99
C ASP A 81 -11.84 -1.05 -3.92
N TYR A 82 -13.13 -0.67 -3.88
CA TYR A 82 -14.32 -1.42 -3.44
C TYR A 82 -15.04 -2.27 -4.49
N ASN A 83 -15.46 -3.48 -4.10
CA ASN A 83 -16.56 -4.22 -4.73
C ASN A 83 -17.36 -5.05 -3.68
N PRO A 84 -18.65 -4.75 -3.44
CA PRO A 84 -19.45 -5.34 -2.36
C PRO A 84 -20.01 -6.74 -2.64
N TYR A 85 -19.74 -7.32 -3.81
CA TYR A 85 -20.44 -8.53 -4.27
C TYR A 85 -19.60 -9.82 -4.26
N LEU A 86 -18.38 -9.81 -3.72
CA LEU A 86 -17.54 -11.00 -3.64
C LEU A 86 -17.72 -11.71 -2.29
N ASN A 87 -18.49 -12.80 -2.34
CA ASN A 87 -18.76 -13.69 -1.21
C ASN A 87 -17.49 -14.23 -0.54
N SER A 88 -17.62 -14.40 0.77
CA SER A 88 -16.69 -14.92 1.77
C SER A 88 -15.83 -16.10 1.30
N SER A 89 -14.58 -15.83 0.96
CA SER A 89 -13.51 -16.82 1.07
C SER A 89 -12.77 -16.58 2.38
N ALA A 90 -12.26 -17.64 3.00
CA ALA A 90 -11.39 -17.51 4.17
C ALA A 90 -10.19 -16.64 3.82
N ALA A 91 -9.87 -15.68 4.69
CA ALA A 91 -8.76 -14.78 4.47
C ALA A 91 -7.44 -15.55 4.49
N SER A 92 -6.66 -15.47 3.41
CA SER A 92 -5.57 -16.42 3.19
C SER A 92 -4.17 -15.85 3.45
N GLY A 93 -3.99 -14.53 3.47
CA GLY A 93 -2.66 -13.91 3.60
C GLY A 93 -2.53 -12.80 4.63
N TYR A 94 -3.55 -11.96 4.78
CA TYR A 94 -3.50 -10.75 5.59
C TYR A 94 -4.80 -10.48 6.32
N PHE A 95 -4.64 -9.95 7.53
CA PHE A 95 -5.70 -9.69 8.49
C PHE A 95 -5.65 -8.21 8.88
N VAL A 96 -6.79 -7.55 8.78
CA VAL A 96 -6.97 -6.15 9.18
C VAL A 96 -7.88 -6.14 10.40
N VAL A 97 -7.47 -5.43 11.44
CA VAL A 97 -8.28 -5.18 12.62
C VAL A 97 -8.53 -3.70 12.76
N GLU A 98 -9.80 -3.31 12.77
CA GLU A 98 -10.24 -1.98 13.16
C GLU A 98 -10.51 -1.99 14.65
N PHE A 99 -10.04 -0.97 15.37
CA PHE A 99 -10.15 -0.91 16.82
C PHE A 99 -10.07 0.53 17.32
N TRP A 100 -10.47 0.71 18.57
CA TRP A 100 -10.34 1.97 19.28
C TRP A 100 -9.34 1.83 20.42
N GLU A 101 -8.38 2.75 20.46
CA GLU A 101 -7.36 2.83 21.49
C GLU A 101 -7.10 4.31 21.78
N ASP A 102 -7.04 4.66 23.06
CA ASP A 102 -6.92 6.05 23.55
C ASP A 102 -8.00 7.02 23.02
N GLY A 103 -9.18 6.48 22.69
CA GLY A 103 -10.31 7.25 22.17
C GLY A 103 -10.25 7.51 20.66
N GLU A 104 -9.20 7.06 19.98
CA GLU A 104 -9.00 7.24 18.55
C GLU A 104 -9.28 5.95 17.77
N HIS A 105 -9.85 6.10 16.57
CA HIS A 105 -10.03 4.99 15.63
C HIS A 105 -8.69 4.66 14.95
N GLN A 106 -8.33 3.39 14.98
CA GLN A 106 -7.11 2.86 14.38
C GLN A 106 -7.40 1.58 13.60
N GLU A 107 -6.54 1.32 12.63
CA GLU A 107 -6.56 0.09 11.84
C GLU A 107 -5.16 -0.50 11.85
N ALA A 108 -5.02 -1.79 12.09
CA ALA A 108 -3.73 -2.49 12.02
C ALA A 108 -3.82 -3.68 11.07
N MET A 109 -2.74 -3.92 10.33
CA MET A 109 -2.62 -5.01 9.38
C MET A 109 -1.51 -5.98 9.81
N TYR A 110 -1.82 -7.27 9.79
CA TYR A 110 -0.92 -8.36 10.12
C TYR A 110 -0.89 -9.40 8.99
N SER A 111 0.26 -10.02 8.75
CA SER A 111 0.34 -11.22 7.90
C SER A 111 -0.22 -12.45 8.63
N ASN A 112 -0.42 -13.54 7.89
CA ASN A 112 -0.75 -14.86 8.45
C ASN A 112 0.22 -15.39 9.51
N GLU A 113 1.50 -15.01 9.45
CA GLU A 113 2.53 -15.32 10.46
C GLU A 113 2.45 -14.41 11.70
N GLY A 114 1.46 -13.51 11.77
CA GLY A 114 1.31 -12.54 12.85
C GLY A 114 2.30 -11.38 12.79
N LYS A 115 3.01 -11.18 11.68
CA LYS A 115 3.92 -10.05 11.52
C LYS A 115 3.12 -8.78 11.26
N LYS A 116 3.33 -7.74 12.08
CA LYS A 116 2.76 -6.41 11.84
C LYS A 116 3.30 -5.81 10.54
N ILE A 117 2.38 -5.44 9.66
CA ILE A 117 2.68 -4.82 8.36
C ILE A 117 2.54 -3.31 8.44
N ALA A 118 1.43 -2.82 8.98
CA ALA A 118 1.14 -1.40 9.07
C ALA A 118 0.14 -1.08 10.20
N VAL A 119 0.15 0.17 10.65
CA VAL A 119 -0.89 0.74 11.53
C VAL A 119 -1.30 2.09 10.98
N HIS A 120 -2.58 2.25 10.72
CA HIS A 120 -3.18 3.49 10.31
C HIS A 120 -3.88 4.13 11.49
N LYS A 121 -3.49 5.37 11.79
CA LYS A 121 -4.14 6.19 12.80
C LYS A 121 -4.74 7.37 12.09
N LYS A 122 -6.02 7.63 12.34
CA LYS A 122 -6.63 8.87 11.89
C LYS A 122 -5.93 10.01 12.65
N LEU A 123 -5.36 10.96 11.92
CA LEU A 123 -4.75 12.12 12.54
C LEU A 123 -5.86 13.07 13.00
N SER A 124 -5.98 13.24 14.31
CA SER A 124 -6.87 14.25 14.92
C SER A 124 -6.21 15.63 15.03
N SER A 125 -4.88 15.71 14.84
CA SER A 125 -4.09 16.95 14.86
C SER A 125 -3.55 17.33 13.49
N GLN A 126 -3.04 18.58 13.39
CA GLN A 126 -2.29 19.03 12.23
C GLN A 126 -1.09 18.10 11.96
N LEU A 127 -0.84 17.84 10.67
CA LEU A 127 0.35 17.12 10.21
C LEU A 127 1.62 17.81 10.73
N PRO A 128 2.72 17.05 10.96
CA PRO A 128 4.02 17.64 11.27
C PRO A 128 4.38 18.77 10.32
N LYS A 129 4.85 19.90 10.86
CA LYS A 129 5.16 21.12 10.09
C LYS A 129 5.96 20.86 8.80
N PRO A 130 7.00 19.99 8.77
CA PRO A 130 7.71 19.68 7.53
C PRO A 130 6.83 19.05 6.44
N ILE A 131 5.85 18.22 6.82
CA ILE A 131 4.92 17.57 5.90
C ILE A 131 3.93 18.60 5.36
N LEU A 132 3.38 19.48 6.22
CA LEU A 132 2.53 20.59 5.80
C LEU A 132 3.27 21.53 4.83
N GLU A 133 4.53 21.85 5.12
CA GLU A 133 5.34 22.69 4.25
C GLU A 133 5.61 22.03 2.90
N ALA A 134 5.84 20.71 2.86
CA ALA A 134 6.01 19.97 1.61
C ALA A 134 4.73 19.98 0.76
N ILE A 135 3.57 19.70 1.38
CA ILE A 135 2.26 19.71 0.70
C ILE A 135 1.96 21.11 0.16
N SER A 136 2.16 22.16 0.96
CA SER A 136 1.86 23.54 0.54
C SER A 136 2.78 24.05 -0.59
N ARG A 137 3.97 23.46 -0.76
CA ARG A 137 4.87 23.74 -1.88
C ARG A 137 4.52 22.97 -3.16
N GLY A 138 3.54 22.06 -3.12
CA GLY A 138 3.08 21.31 -4.28
C GLY A 138 4.12 20.32 -4.83
N LEU A 139 4.92 19.72 -3.94
CA LEU A 139 5.74 18.56 -4.29
C LEU A 139 4.88 17.32 -4.55
#